data_AF-A0A2V7EYN7-F1
#
_entry.id   AF-A0A2V7EYN7-F1
#
_cell.length_a   1.000
_cell.length_b   1.000
_cell.length_c   1.000
_cell.angle_alpha   90.00
_cell.angle_beta   90.00
_cell.angle_gamma   90.00
#
_symmetry.space_group_name_H-M   'P 1'
#
loop_
_entity.id
_entity.type
_entity.pdbx_description
1 polymer ?
#
loop_
_entity_poly.entity_id
_entity_poly.type
_entity_poly.pdbx_seq_one_letter_code
_entity_poly.pdbx_strand_id
1 'polypeptide(L)'
;AVGTGLNAHPEFGGRAAAEIARETGQPFVPARNAFAALAAHDAMVATSGALRTLAGALMKIANDVRWYASGPRAGLGELTIPENEPGSSIMPGKINPTQAEALTMVAVQVFGNDHTVAFAGSQGNFQLNVYKPIILHDVLESIELLAEAVRSFDERCARGLEPDARVIAEHVERSLMLVTALVPHIGYEKAAKIALTAHHEHLSLREAALKLGYVTSEQFDRWVRPADMTRPLQDDATS
;
A
#
# COMPACT_ATOMS: atom_id res chain seq x y z
N ALA A 1 17.89 38.58 8.43
CA ALA A 1 18.80 38.00 9.43
C ALA A 1 18.04 37.15 10.45
N VAL A 2 17.26 37.75 11.36
CA VAL A 2 16.60 37.05 12.49
C VAL A 2 15.07 37.16 12.51
N GLY A 3 14.44 37.51 11.39
CA GLY A 3 12.97 37.60 11.26
C GLY A 3 12.37 39.00 11.43
N THR A 4 13.16 40.00 11.82
CA THR A 4 12.68 41.38 12.07
C THR A 4 12.43 42.22 10.80
N GLY A 5 12.93 41.79 9.64
CA GLY A 5 12.91 42.60 8.42
C GLY A 5 13.94 43.73 8.38
N LEU A 6 14.89 43.79 9.32
CA LEU A 6 15.97 44.78 9.31
C LEU A 6 16.68 44.78 7.95
N ASN A 7 16.86 45.98 7.38
CA ASN A 7 17.43 46.25 6.05
C ASN A 7 16.56 45.82 4.83
N ALA A 8 15.32 45.37 5.03
CA ALA A 8 14.37 45.16 3.93
C ALA A 8 13.40 46.35 3.80
N HIS A 9 12.99 46.68 2.57
CA HIS A 9 11.88 47.60 2.36
C HIS A 9 10.58 46.99 2.94
N PRO A 10 9.68 47.77 3.58
CA PRO A 10 8.47 47.22 4.21
C PRO A 10 7.58 46.39 3.28
N GLU A 11 7.57 46.73 1.98
CA GLU A 11 6.77 46.02 0.97
C GLU A 11 7.48 44.81 0.33
N PHE A 12 8.78 44.61 0.61
CA PHE A 12 9.59 43.64 -0.12
C PHE A 12 9.02 42.23 -0.05
N GLY A 13 8.67 41.74 1.16
CA GLY A 13 8.19 40.37 1.35
C GLY A 13 6.88 40.10 0.60
N GLY A 14 5.92 41.04 0.63
CA GLY A 14 4.66 40.89 -0.08
C GLY A 14 4.83 40.95 -1.60
N ARG A 15 5.64 41.90 -2.10
CA ARG A 15 5.90 42.05 -3.53
C ARG A 15 6.69 40.87 -4.11
N ALA A 16 7.71 40.38 -3.39
CA ALA A 16 8.49 39.22 -3.81
C ALA A 16 7.62 37.96 -3.88
N ALA A 17 6.76 37.70 -2.88
CA ALA A 17 5.85 36.57 -2.91
C ALA A 17 4.87 36.63 -4.10
N ALA A 18 4.31 37.83 -4.38
CA ALA A 18 3.42 38.03 -5.53
C ALA A 18 4.13 37.78 -6.87
N GLU A 19 5.39 38.19 -6.99
CA GLU A 19 6.19 37.96 -8.19
C GLU A 19 6.48 36.46 -8.39
N ILE A 20 6.90 35.75 -7.33
CA ILE A 20 7.12 34.30 -7.37
C ILE A 20 5.81 33.57 -7.72
N ALA A 21 4.67 34.01 -7.18
CA ALA A 21 3.38 33.44 -7.51
C ALA A 21 3.03 33.61 -8.99
N ARG A 22 3.33 34.79 -9.55
CA ARG A 22 3.14 35.11 -10.98
C ARG A 22 4.02 34.24 -11.88
N GLU A 23 5.29 34.05 -11.53
CA GLU A 23 6.25 33.27 -12.33
C GLU A 23 5.95 31.77 -12.29
N THR A 24 5.56 31.24 -11.13
CA THR A 24 5.35 29.79 -10.92
C THR A 24 3.92 29.33 -11.17
N GLY A 25 2.95 30.26 -11.19
CA GLY A 25 1.52 29.95 -11.21
C GLY A 25 0.99 29.36 -9.90
N GLN A 26 1.80 29.33 -8.83
CA GLN A 26 1.45 28.77 -7.52
C GLN A 26 1.13 29.87 -6.51
N PRO A 27 0.23 29.66 -5.54
CA PRO A 27 -0.25 30.71 -4.63
C PRO A 27 0.74 31.04 -3.50
N PHE A 28 1.94 31.48 -3.83
CA PHE A 28 2.95 31.88 -2.84
C PHE A 28 2.50 33.12 -2.05
N VAL A 29 2.65 33.04 -0.74
CA VAL A 29 2.32 34.12 0.21
C VAL A 29 3.44 34.27 1.25
N PRO A 30 3.66 35.47 1.82
CA PRO A 30 4.62 35.63 2.90
C PRO A 30 4.20 34.83 4.13
N ALA A 31 5.17 34.28 4.86
CA ALA A 31 4.91 33.59 6.12
C ALA A 31 4.31 34.57 7.14
N ARG A 32 3.26 34.14 7.84
CA ARG A 32 2.62 34.95 8.91
C ARG A 32 3.57 35.29 10.05
N ASN A 33 4.56 34.44 10.29
CA ASN A 33 5.60 34.64 11.31
C ASN A 33 6.98 34.30 10.72
N ALA A 34 7.77 35.34 10.44
CA ALA A 34 9.11 35.20 9.87
C ALA A 34 10.13 34.58 10.86
N PHE A 35 9.90 34.71 12.16
CA PHE A 35 10.76 34.07 13.18
C PHE A 35 10.64 32.55 13.10
N ALA A 36 9.40 32.04 13.08
CA ALA A 36 9.13 30.61 12.93
C ALA A 36 9.67 30.07 11.61
N ALA A 37 9.48 30.79 10.49
CA ALA A 37 9.96 30.38 9.17
C ALA A 37 11.50 30.29 9.04
N LEU A 38 12.24 30.98 9.92
CA LEU A 38 13.71 30.91 9.98
C LEU A 38 14.19 29.85 10.97
N ALA A 39 13.58 29.82 12.16
CA ALA A 39 13.97 29.00 13.29
C ALA A 39 13.54 27.54 13.18
N ALA A 40 12.52 27.24 12.39
CA ALA A 40 11.96 25.89 12.23
C ALA A 40 11.58 25.59 10.76
N HIS A 41 11.35 24.31 10.49
CA HIS A 41 10.98 23.78 9.17
C HIS A 41 9.80 22.81 9.25
N ASP A 42 8.83 23.11 10.12
CA ASP A 42 7.70 22.21 10.43
C ASP A 42 6.90 21.79 9.19
N ALA A 43 6.71 22.71 8.23
CA ALA A 43 6.03 22.40 6.98
C ALA A 43 6.79 21.35 6.14
N MET A 44 8.14 21.39 6.14
CA MET A 44 8.96 20.39 5.45
C MET A 44 8.96 19.06 6.19
N VAL A 45 9.02 19.08 7.53
CA VAL A 45 8.88 17.86 8.35
C VAL A 45 7.52 17.19 8.12
N ALA A 46 6.43 17.98 8.09
CA ALA A 46 5.10 17.46 7.79
C ALA A 46 5.00 16.90 6.36
N THR A 47 5.63 17.56 5.39
CA THR A 47 5.71 17.08 4.00
C THR A 47 6.43 15.74 3.93
N SER A 48 7.59 15.62 4.59
CA SER A 48 8.35 14.36 4.65
C SER A 48 7.53 13.22 5.30
N GLY A 49 6.83 13.51 6.39
CA GLY A 49 5.95 12.53 7.03
C GLY A 49 4.80 12.05 6.13
N ALA A 50 4.28 12.92 5.27
CA ALA A 50 3.28 12.55 4.26
C ALA A 50 3.87 11.66 3.16
N LEU A 51 5.09 11.95 2.70
CA LEU A 51 5.82 11.11 1.74
C LEU A 51 6.11 9.72 2.32
N ARG A 52 6.52 9.63 3.59
CA ARG A 52 6.68 8.35 4.29
C ARG A 52 5.36 7.57 4.36
N THR A 53 4.24 8.23 4.62
CA THR A 53 2.92 7.57 4.60
C THR A 53 2.61 6.98 3.21
N LEU A 54 2.87 7.72 2.13
CA LEU A 54 2.74 7.21 0.76
C LEU A 54 3.67 6.01 0.52
N ALA A 55 4.94 6.10 0.93
CA ALA A 55 5.90 5.00 0.84
C ALA A 55 5.41 3.73 1.56
N GLY A 56 4.77 3.87 2.72
CA GLY A 56 4.16 2.76 3.45
C GLY A 56 3.04 2.06 2.66
N ALA A 57 2.17 2.84 2.00
CA ALA A 57 1.13 2.29 1.13
C ALA A 57 1.72 1.56 -0.09
N LEU A 58 2.73 2.15 -0.73
CA LEU A 58 3.43 1.57 -1.88
C LEU A 58 4.19 0.30 -1.52
N MET A 59 4.83 0.26 -0.35
CA MET A 59 5.47 -0.94 0.20
C MET A 59 4.47 -2.08 0.30
N LYS A 60 3.27 -1.85 0.84
CA LYS A 60 2.23 -2.88 0.94
C LYS A 60 1.78 -3.35 -0.44
N ILE A 61 1.44 -2.42 -1.35
CA ILE A 61 0.97 -2.74 -2.70
C ILE A 61 2.01 -3.59 -3.46
N ALA A 62 3.28 -3.17 -3.45
CA ALA A 62 4.36 -3.90 -4.11
C ALA A 62 4.55 -5.30 -3.51
N ASN A 63 4.46 -5.43 -2.17
CA ASN A 63 4.54 -6.70 -1.47
C ASN A 63 3.41 -7.64 -1.88
N ASP A 64 2.17 -7.17 -1.89
CA ASP A 64 1.02 -7.97 -2.30
C ASP A 64 1.21 -8.50 -3.72
N VAL A 65 1.57 -7.63 -4.67
CA VAL A 65 1.79 -8.03 -6.07
C VAL A 65 2.84 -9.13 -6.18
N ARG A 66 4.00 -8.97 -5.54
CA ARG A 66 5.06 -9.99 -5.62
C ARG A 66 4.72 -11.29 -4.90
N TRP A 67 3.90 -11.25 -3.85
CA TRP A 67 3.42 -12.46 -3.17
C TRP A 67 2.36 -13.18 -3.99
N TYR A 68 1.36 -12.48 -4.50
CA TYR A 68 0.36 -13.07 -5.39
C TYR A 68 0.98 -13.62 -6.69
N ALA A 69 2.07 -13.03 -7.16
CA ALA A 69 2.85 -13.52 -8.29
C ALA A 69 3.95 -14.54 -7.93
N SER A 70 4.07 -14.95 -6.66
CA SER A 70 5.06 -15.95 -6.26
C SER A 70 4.75 -17.31 -6.89
N GLY A 71 5.74 -17.96 -7.49
CA GLY A 71 5.51 -19.19 -8.24
C GLY A 71 6.65 -19.54 -9.21
N PRO A 72 6.36 -20.20 -10.35
CA PRO A 72 5.03 -20.51 -10.89
C PRO A 72 4.39 -21.80 -10.34
N ARG A 73 5.13 -22.58 -9.53
CA ARG A 73 4.64 -23.89 -9.01
C ARG A 73 4.71 -24.07 -7.50
N ALA A 74 5.45 -23.22 -6.80
CA ALA A 74 5.74 -23.36 -5.37
C ALA A 74 5.48 -22.05 -4.60
N GLY A 75 4.42 -21.34 -4.99
CA GLY A 75 3.98 -20.09 -4.37
C GLY A 75 2.46 -19.95 -4.45
N LEU A 76 1.94 -18.72 -4.35
CA LEU A 76 0.50 -18.44 -4.48
C LEU A 76 0.05 -18.49 -5.95
N GLY A 77 0.74 -17.79 -6.85
CA GLY A 77 0.46 -17.85 -8.30
C GLY A 77 -0.91 -17.35 -8.74
N GLU A 78 -1.58 -16.49 -7.96
CA GLU A 78 -2.90 -15.95 -8.32
C GLU A 78 -2.80 -14.79 -9.33
N LEU A 79 -1.65 -14.12 -9.39
CA LEU A 79 -1.38 -13.05 -10.36
C LEU A 79 -0.19 -13.42 -11.24
N THR A 80 -0.23 -12.96 -12.48
CA THR A 80 0.93 -12.91 -13.36
C THR A 80 1.38 -11.47 -13.56
N ILE A 81 2.68 -11.29 -13.78
CA ILE A 81 3.32 -9.99 -13.94
C ILE A 81 4.07 -9.93 -15.28
N PRO A 82 4.26 -8.73 -15.87
CA PRO A 82 5.05 -8.57 -17.09
C PRO A 82 6.49 -9.06 -16.96
N GLU A 83 6.99 -9.69 -18.02
CA GLU A 83 8.36 -10.18 -18.12
C GLU A 83 9.26 -9.12 -18.77
N ASN A 84 9.82 -8.21 -17.96
CA ASN A 84 10.64 -7.12 -18.49
C ASN A 84 12.10 -7.54 -18.78
N GLU A 85 12.67 -8.40 -17.94
CA GLU A 85 14.06 -8.86 -18.04
C GLU A 85 14.21 -10.35 -17.67
N PRO A 86 15.23 -11.06 -18.17
CA PRO A 86 15.58 -12.39 -17.67
C PRO A 86 15.91 -12.35 -16.17
N GLY A 87 15.18 -13.11 -15.35
CA GLY A 87 15.27 -13.05 -13.88
C GLY A 87 16.44 -13.84 -13.27
N SER A 88 17.18 -14.62 -14.05
CA SER A 88 18.35 -15.35 -13.54
C SER A 88 19.35 -15.64 -14.64
N SER A 89 20.63 -15.50 -14.30
CA SER A 89 21.74 -15.91 -15.17
C SER A 89 21.89 -17.44 -15.30
N ILE A 90 21.33 -18.22 -14.37
CA ILE A 90 21.52 -19.68 -14.30
C ILE A 90 20.22 -20.49 -14.37
N MET A 91 19.06 -19.86 -14.13
CA MET A 91 17.74 -20.52 -14.23
C MET A 91 16.97 -19.99 -15.45
N PRO A 92 17.11 -20.63 -16.63
CA PRO A 92 16.35 -20.25 -17.82
C PRO A 92 14.85 -20.22 -17.55
N GLY A 93 14.18 -19.14 -17.97
CA GLY A 93 12.74 -18.96 -17.81
C GLY A 93 12.28 -18.49 -16.42
N LYS A 94 13.20 -18.21 -15.48
CA LYS A 94 12.83 -17.57 -14.20
C LYS A 94 12.55 -16.09 -14.43
N ILE A 95 11.39 -15.63 -13.99
CA ILE A 95 10.97 -14.22 -13.98
C ILE A 95 10.89 -13.76 -12.53
N ASN A 96 11.47 -12.60 -12.22
CA ASN A 96 11.42 -11.99 -10.89
C ASN A 96 10.51 -10.76 -10.90
N PRO A 97 9.89 -10.40 -9.77
CA PRO A 97 9.09 -9.20 -9.62
C PRO A 97 9.95 -7.93 -9.42
N THR A 98 10.85 -7.66 -10.38
CA THR A 98 11.90 -6.62 -10.27
C THR A 98 11.35 -5.22 -10.02
N GLN A 99 10.21 -4.87 -10.61
CA GLN A 99 9.56 -3.59 -10.37
C GLN A 99 9.01 -3.45 -8.95
N ALA A 100 8.47 -4.54 -8.38
CA ALA A 100 8.06 -4.55 -6.98
C ALA A 100 9.28 -4.46 -6.04
N GLU A 101 10.37 -5.15 -6.37
CA GLU A 101 11.64 -5.06 -5.62
C GLU A 101 12.16 -3.62 -5.58
N ALA A 102 12.25 -2.96 -6.73
CA ALA A 102 12.67 -1.56 -6.83
C ALA A 102 11.77 -0.62 -6.01
N LEU A 103 10.45 -0.75 -6.14
CA LEU A 103 9.49 0.08 -5.39
C LEU A 103 9.62 -0.13 -3.87
N THR A 104 9.84 -1.37 -3.42
CA THR A 104 10.07 -1.63 -1.99
C THR A 104 11.39 -1.06 -1.47
N MET A 105 12.47 -1.08 -2.26
CA MET A 105 13.74 -0.45 -1.87
C MET A 105 13.61 1.07 -1.79
N VAL A 106 12.92 1.70 -2.74
CA VAL A 106 12.62 3.14 -2.69
C VAL A 106 11.80 3.49 -1.46
N ALA A 107 10.79 2.69 -1.12
CA ALA A 107 10.03 2.91 0.10
C ALA A 107 10.92 2.85 1.36
N VAL A 108 11.86 1.90 1.46
CA VAL A 108 12.83 1.86 2.57
C VAL A 108 13.68 3.13 2.63
N GLN A 109 14.18 3.61 1.48
CA GLN A 109 14.98 4.84 1.42
C GLN A 109 14.18 6.05 1.94
N VAL A 110 12.91 6.19 1.52
CA VAL A 110 12.05 7.30 1.97
C VAL A 110 11.79 7.25 3.47
N PHE A 111 11.66 6.06 4.08
CA PHE A 111 11.58 5.95 5.54
C PHE A 111 12.86 6.44 6.24
N GLY A 112 14.03 6.14 5.68
CA GLY A 112 15.31 6.67 6.17
C GLY A 112 15.39 8.19 6.06
N ASN A 113 15.01 8.73 4.90
CA ASN A 113 15.00 10.17 4.64
C ASN A 113 14.05 10.92 5.58
N ASP A 114 12.83 10.40 5.82
CA ASP A 114 11.91 10.98 6.81
C ASP A 114 12.49 11.02 8.21
N HIS A 115 13.21 9.97 8.63
CA HIS A 115 13.85 9.97 9.93
C HIS A 115 14.93 11.06 10.03
N THR A 116 15.76 11.21 9.01
CA THR A 116 16.78 12.28 8.94
C THR A 116 16.12 13.66 8.97
N VAL A 117 15.07 13.88 8.18
CA VAL A 117 14.32 15.15 8.15
C VAL A 117 13.68 15.46 9.49
N ALA A 118 13.00 14.49 10.10
CA ALA A 118 12.35 14.65 11.40
C ALA A 118 13.38 14.99 12.49
N PHE A 119 14.52 14.29 12.51
CA PHE A 119 15.58 14.57 13.45
C PHE A 119 16.18 15.96 13.21
N ALA A 120 16.60 16.28 11.98
CA ALA A 120 17.13 17.59 11.61
C ALA A 120 16.16 18.75 11.92
N GLY A 121 14.86 18.54 11.74
CA GLY A 121 13.81 19.50 12.09
C GLY A 121 13.79 19.85 13.58
N SER A 122 14.11 18.89 14.46
CA SER A 122 14.18 19.08 15.91
C SER A 122 15.41 19.86 16.40
N GLN A 123 16.45 20.00 15.57
CA GLN A 123 17.75 20.58 15.96
C GLN A 123 17.83 22.10 15.79
N GLY A 124 16.71 22.80 15.73
CA GLY A 124 16.70 24.28 15.68
C GLY A 124 17.27 24.89 16.97
N ASN A 125 18.13 25.91 16.86
CA ASN A 125 18.60 26.67 18.01
C ASN A 125 18.33 28.17 17.83
N PHE A 126 17.58 28.74 18.76
CA PHE A 126 17.22 30.16 18.81
C PHE A 126 16.58 30.65 17.50
N GLN A 127 17.23 31.55 16.74
CA GLN A 127 16.62 32.22 15.59
C GLN A 127 16.80 31.46 14.26
N LEU A 128 17.52 30.34 14.22
CA LEU A 128 17.81 29.65 12.96
C LEU A 128 17.99 28.14 13.14
N ASN A 129 17.26 27.35 12.36
CA ASN A 129 17.63 25.96 12.12
C ASN A 129 18.70 25.92 11.00
N VAL A 130 19.88 25.40 11.30
CA VAL A 130 21.03 25.34 10.39
C VAL A 130 21.13 24.04 9.57
N TYR A 131 20.22 23.10 9.77
CA TYR A 131 20.14 21.83 9.06
C TYR A 131 19.34 21.93 7.74
N LYS A 132 19.18 23.13 7.19
CA LYS A 132 18.40 23.39 5.97
C LYS A 132 18.83 22.53 4.76
N PRO A 133 20.15 22.37 4.48
CA PRO A 133 20.58 21.60 3.31
C PRO A 133 20.14 20.14 3.36
N ILE A 134 20.30 19.47 4.51
CA ILE A 134 19.93 18.05 4.63
C ILE A 134 18.40 17.86 4.61
N ILE A 135 17.64 18.75 5.26
CA ILE A 135 16.17 18.73 5.21
C ILE A 135 15.68 18.83 3.76
N LEU A 136 16.23 19.79 2.99
CA LEU A 136 15.79 19.99 1.62
C LEU A 136 16.24 18.84 0.71
N HIS A 137 17.47 18.36 0.86
CA HIS A 137 18.00 17.24 0.08
C HIS A 137 17.12 16.00 0.21
N ASP A 138 16.87 15.55 1.43
CA ASP A 138 16.15 14.31 1.71
C ASP A 138 14.68 14.38 1.29
N VAL A 139 14.05 15.56 1.41
CA VAL A 139 12.67 15.76 0.92
C VAL A 139 12.63 15.72 -0.60
N LEU A 140 13.55 16.40 -1.30
CA LEU A 140 13.58 16.40 -2.76
C LEU A 140 13.92 15.01 -3.32
N GLU A 141 14.90 14.32 -2.73
CA GLU A 141 15.25 12.94 -3.10
C GLU A 141 14.06 12.00 -2.93
N SER A 142 13.34 12.10 -1.79
CA SER A 142 12.14 11.29 -1.56
C SER A 142 11.05 11.54 -2.62
N ILE A 143 10.83 12.80 -3.01
CA ILE A 143 9.86 13.16 -4.06
C ILE A 143 10.26 12.55 -5.41
N GLU A 144 11.53 12.69 -5.79
CA GLU A 144 12.05 12.19 -7.06
C GLU A 144 11.98 10.66 -7.13
N LEU A 145 12.51 9.97 -6.11
CA LEU A 145 12.49 8.51 -6.03
C LEU A 145 11.06 7.96 -6.08
N LEU A 146 10.13 8.53 -5.32
CA LEU A 146 8.73 8.09 -5.32
C LEU A 146 8.07 8.33 -6.68
N ALA A 147 8.28 9.51 -7.27
CA ALA A 147 7.67 9.84 -8.56
C ALA A 147 8.15 8.90 -9.67
N GLU A 148 9.45 8.60 -9.72
CA GLU A 148 10.02 7.69 -10.71
C GLU A 148 9.65 6.23 -10.45
N ALA A 149 9.72 5.77 -9.20
CA ALA A 149 9.40 4.38 -8.85
C ALA A 149 7.92 4.07 -9.09
N VAL A 150 6.99 4.99 -8.76
CA VAL A 150 5.57 4.82 -9.03
C VAL A 150 5.31 4.78 -10.55
N ARG A 151 5.93 5.67 -11.32
CA ARG A 151 5.79 5.66 -12.79
C ARG A 151 6.32 4.36 -13.40
N SER A 152 7.51 3.92 -13.00
CA SER A 152 8.11 2.67 -13.47
C SER A 152 7.25 1.46 -13.10
N PHE A 153 6.75 1.42 -11.86
CA PHE A 153 5.87 0.34 -11.40
C PHE A 153 4.54 0.32 -12.17
N ASP A 154 3.93 1.48 -12.45
CA ASP A 154 2.71 1.55 -13.26
C ASP A 154 2.95 1.01 -14.67
N GLU A 155 3.94 1.57 -15.37
CA GLU A 155 4.22 1.29 -16.77
C GLU A 155 4.70 -0.15 -17.02
N ARG A 156 5.51 -0.70 -16.10
CA ARG A 156 6.23 -1.97 -16.29
C ARG A 156 5.71 -3.12 -15.43
N CYS A 157 4.70 -2.90 -14.61
CA CYS A 157 4.12 -3.94 -13.76
C CYS A 157 2.60 -3.81 -13.65
N ALA A 158 2.10 -2.74 -13.03
CA ALA A 158 0.72 -2.63 -12.61
C ALA A 158 -0.29 -2.73 -13.78
N ARG A 159 0.01 -2.09 -14.91
CA ARG A 159 -0.84 -2.13 -16.11
C ARG A 159 -0.93 -3.49 -16.79
N GLY A 160 0.03 -4.37 -16.55
CA GLY A 160 0.09 -5.70 -17.15
C GLY A 160 -0.18 -6.83 -16.17
N LEU A 161 -0.78 -6.52 -15.00
CA LEU A 161 -1.24 -7.55 -14.07
C LEU A 161 -2.41 -8.31 -14.67
N GLU A 162 -2.29 -9.64 -14.73
CA GLU A 162 -3.36 -10.52 -15.21
C GLU A 162 -3.64 -11.61 -14.16
N PRO A 163 -4.91 -11.90 -13.84
CA PRO A 163 -5.26 -12.95 -12.89
C PRO A 163 -5.10 -14.35 -13.49
N ASP A 164 -4.53 -15.28 -12.72
CA ASP A 164 -4.65 -16.72 -13.04
C ASP A 164 -5.97 -17.24 -12.49
N ALA A 165 -7.02 -17.13 -13.31
CA ALA A 165 -8.38 -17.52 -12.93
C ALA A 165 -8.48 -18.98 -12.49
N ARG A 166 -7.63 -19.87 -13.01
CA ARG A 166 -7.62 -21.30 -12.65
C ARG A 166 -7.08 -21.49 -11.23
N VAL A 167 -5.95 -20.84 -10.91
CA VAL A 167 -5.35 -20.92 -9.56
C VAL A 167 -6.25 -20.25 -8.53
N ILE A 168 -6.82 -19.08 -8.85
CA ILE A 168 -7.77 -18.39 -7.97
C ILE A 168 -8.99 -19.28 -7.68
N ALA A 169 -9.58 -19.91 -8.70
CA ALA A 169 -10.71 -20.81 -8.51
C ALA A 169 -10.35 -22.00 -7.60
N GLU A 170 -9.18 -22.62 -7.82
CA GLU A 170 -8.69 -23.72 -6.99
C GLU A 170 -8.53 -23.29 -5.52
N HIS A 171 -7.94 -22.12 -5.25
CA HIS A 171 -7.80 -21.61 -3.89
C HIS A 171 -9.14 -21.33 -3.22
N VAL A 172 -10.09 -20.75 -3.95
CA VAL A 172 -11.45 -20.52 -3.44
C VAL A 172 -12.13 -21.84 -3.09
N GLU A 173 -12.10 -22.84 -3.98
CA GLU A 173 -12.72 -24.15 -3.77
C GLU A 173 -12.11 -24.91 -2.58
N ARG A 174 -10.80 -24.78 -2.37
CA ARG A 174 -10.09 -25.46 -1.27
C ARG A 174 -10.19 -24.71 0.06
N SER A 175 -10.70 -23.49 0.08
CA SER A 175 -10.77 -22.67 1.28
C SER A 175 -11.78 -23.22 2.28
N LEU A 176 -11.32 -23.51 3.50
CA LEU A 176 -12.20 -23.89 4.60
C LEU A 176 -13.02 -22.71 5.14
N MET A 177 -12.72 -21.47 4.73
CA MET A 177 -13.42 -20.28 5.21
C MET A 177 -14.76 -20.05 4.49
N LEU A 178 -15.07 -20.79 3.43
CA LEU A 178 -16.40 -20.81 2.83
C LEU A 178 -17.48 -21.32 3.81
N VAL A 179 -17.06 -22.02 4.87
CA VAL A 179 -17.92 -22.48 5.96
C VAL A 179 -18.70 -21.35 6.65
N THR A 180 -18.21 -20.11 6.58
CA THR A 180 -18.87 -18.94 7.17
C THR A 180 -20.27 -18.72 6.59
N ALA A 181 -20.51 -19.10 5.33
CA ALA A 181 -21.84 -19.05 4.73
C ALA A 181 -22.87 -19.96 5.42
N LEU A 182 -22.42 -20.98 6.16
CA LEU A 182 -23.31 -21.88 6.89
C LEU A 182 -23.79 -21.28 8.22
N VAL A 183 -23.08 -20.29 8.79
CA VAL A 183 -23.35 -19.77 10.14
C VAL A 183 -24.80 -19.29 10.33
N PRO A 184 -25.41 -18.53 9.39
CA PRO A 184 -26.82 -18.12 9.53
C PRO A 184 -27.83 -19.28 9.52
N HIS A 185 -27.46 -20.43 8.97
CA HIS A 185 -28.37 -21.57 8.77
C HIS A 185 -28.26 -22.63 9.87
N ILE A 186 -27.04 -22.87 10.37
CA ILE A 186 -26.78 -23.97 11.32
C ILE A 186 -26.15 -23.51 12.64
N GLY A 187 -25.83 -22.21 12.76
CA GLY A 187 -25.15 -21.64 13.92
C GLY A 187 -23.63 -21.86 13.90
N TYR A 188 -22.93 -21.03 14.67
CA TYR A 188 -21.45 -21.00 14.69
C TYR A 188 -20.83 -22.33 15.13
N GLU A 189 -21.34 -22.96 16.19
CA GLU A 189 -20.74 -24.19 16.74
C GLU A 189 -20.71 -25.33 15.72
N LYS A 190 -21.80 -25.52 14.96
CA LYS A 190 -21.87 -26.56 13.93
C LYS A 190 -20.95 -26.23 12.75
N ALA A 191 -20.92 -24.97 12.31
CA ALA A 191 -20.03 -24.52 11.24
C ALA A 191 -18.54 -24.69 11.61
N ALA A 192 -18.15 -24.28 12.83
CA ALA A 192 -16.79 -24.46 13.33
C ALA A 192 -16.39 -25.95 13.37
N LYS A 193 -17.30 -26.83 13.81
CA LYS A 193 -17.05 -28.27 13.82
C LYS A 193 -16.87 -28.84 12.42
N ILE A 194 -17.63 -28.39 11.42
CA ILE A 194 -17.43 -28.77 10.01
C ILE A 194 -16.02 -28.40 9.54
N ALA A 195 -15.58 -27.16 9.78
CA ALA A 195 -14.26 -26.69 9.36
C ALA A 195 -13.12 -27.48 10.02
N LEU A 196 -13.23 -27.74 11.33
CA LEU A 196 -12.25 -28.54 12.06
C LEU A 196 -12.20 -29.98 11.57
N THR A 197 -13.36 -30.61 11.34
CA THR A 197 -13.42 -31.96 10.76
C THR A 197 -12.81 -32.00 9.36
N ALA A 198 -13.12 -31.03 8.49
CA ALA A 198 -12.53 -30.93 7.16
C ALA A 198 -10.99 -30.84 7.23
N HIS A 199 -10.47 -30.00 8.14
CA HIS A 199 -9.04 -29.85 8.34
C HIS A 199 -8.36 -31.12 8.87
N HIS A 200 -8.88 -31.69 9.96
CA HIS A 200 -8.26 -32.85 10.64
C HIS A 200 -8.30 -34.13 9.81
N GLU A 201 -9.33 -34.29 8.99
CA GLU A 201 -9.54 -35.49 8.19
C GLU A 201 -9.14 -35.31 6.73
N HIS A 202 -8.60 -34.15 6.35
CA HIS A 202 -8.25 -33.82 4.97
C HIS A 202 -9.42 -33.98 3.98
N LEU A 203 -10.62 -33.57 4.41
CA LEU A 203 -11.83 -33.58 3.59
C LEU A 203 -12.10 -32.19 3.03
N SER A 204 -12.84 -32.13 1.92
CA SER A 204 -13.51 -30.90 1.50
C SER A 204 -14.54 -30.47 2.55
N LEU A 205 -14.88 -29.18 2.57
CA LEU A 205 -15.96 -28.68 3.42
C LEU A 205 -17.28 -29.42 3.18
N ARG A 206 -17.59 -29.72 1.91
CA ARG A 206 -18.82 -30.42 1.53
C ARG A 206 -18.84 -31.83 2.13
N GLU A 207 -17.76 -32.58 2.00
CA GLU A 207 -17.66 -33.94 2.57
C GLU A 207 -17.79 -33.93 4.09
N ALA A 208 -17.11 -33.02 4.78
CA ALA A 208 -17.21 -32.90 6.25
C ALA A 208 -18.62 -32.50 6.70
N ALA A 209 -19.27 -31.59 5.97
CA ALA A 209 -20.61 -31.11 6.27
C ALA A 209 -21.68 -32.21 6.12
N LEU A 210 -21.57 -33.02 5.06
CA LEU A 210 -22.40 -34.19 4.82
C LEU A 210 -22.11 -35.31 5.84
N LYS A 211 -20.83 -35.58 6.15
CA LYS A 211 -20.41 -36.60 7.13
C LYS A 211 -21.00 -36.33 8.52
N LEU A 212 -21.00 -35.08 8.95
CA LEU A 212 -21.53 -34.68 10.26
C LEU A 212 -23.07 -34.62 10.28
N GLY A 213 -23.73 -34.71 9.13
CA GLY A 213 -25.19 -34.67 9.02
C GLY A 213 -25.81 -33.33 9.39
N TYR A 214 -25.03 -32.25 9.40
CA TYR A 214 -25.53 -30.91 9.74
C TYR A 214 -26.18 -30.20 8.57
N VAL A 215 -25.87 -30.61 7.34
CA VAL A 215 -26.45 -30.08 6.10
C VAL A 215 -26.58 -31.20 5.07
N THR A 216 -27.58 -31.07 4.20
CA THR A 216 -27.76 -31.89 3.00
C THR A 216 -26.94 -31.36 1.83
N SER A 217 -26.82 -32.14 0.75
CA SER A 217 -26.11 -31.72 -0.47
C SER A 217 -26.75 -30.46 -1.05
N GLU A 218 -28.09 -30.47 -1.14
CA GLU A 218 -28.89 -29.42 -1.74
C GLU A 218 -28.79 -28.12 -0.93
N GLN A 219 -28.75 -28.23 0.41
CA GLN A 219 -28.52 -27.10 1.29
C GLN A 219 -27.10 -26.54 1.12
N PHE A 220 -26.09 -27.39 1.04
CA PHE A 220 -24.71 -26.94 0.84
C PHE A 220 -24.56 -26.18 -0.49
N ASP A 221 -25.07 -26.75 -1.58
CA ASP A 221 -24.97 -26.15 -2.92
C ASP A 221 -25.78 -24.83 -3.02
N ARG A 222 -26.88 -24.71 -2.26
CA ARG A 222 -27.67 -23.48 -2.18
C ARG A 222 -26.99 -22.39 -1.34
N TRP A 223 -26.40 -22.75 -0.21
CA TRP A 223 -25.90 -21.78 0.79
C TRP A 223 -24.45 -21.39 0.55
N VAL A 224 -23.61 -22.29 0.06
CA VAL A 224 -22.17 -22.06 -0.14
C VAL A 224 -21.90 -21.71 -1.59
N ARG A 225 -22.16 -20.45 -1.96
CA ARG A 225 -21.93 -19.91 -3.31
C ARG A 225 -20.90 -18.77 -3.25
N PRO A 226 -19.61 -19.04 -3.54
CA PRO A 226 -18.54 -18.04 -3.39
C PRO A 226 -18.83 -16.69 -4.07
N ALA A 227 -19.45 -16.71 -5.25
CA ALA A 227 -19.84 -15.49 -5.97
C ALA A 227 -20.80 -14.59 -5.17
N ASP A 228 -21.70 -15.18 -4.37
CA ASP A 228 -22.64 -14.45 -3.53
C ASP A 228 -22.06 -14.01 -2.18
N MET A 229 -20.91 -14.59 -1.78
CA MET A 229 -20.19 -14.26 -0.55
C MET A 229 -19.28 -13.01 -0.66
N THR A 230 -19.36 -12.29 -1.78
CA THR A 230 -18.59 -11.06 -2.05
C THR A 230 -19.30 -9.78 -1.63
N ARG A 231 -20.51 -9.92 -1.05
CA ARG A 231 -21.41 -8.85 -0.64
C ARG A 231 -22.27 -9.33 0.54
N PRO A 232 -22.95 -8.42 1.29
CA PRO A 232 -23.91 -8.85 2.30
C PRO A 232 -24.96 -9.78 1.70
N LEU A 233 -25.25 -10.89 2.39
CA LEU A 233 -26.33 -11.79 2.01
C LEU A 233 -27.67 -11.04 2.13
N GLN A 234 -28.52 -11.14 1.11
CA GLN A 234 -29.87 -10.62 1.19
C GLN A 234 -30.72 -11.58 2.03
N ASP A 235 -31.44 -11.06 3.01
CA ASP A 235 -32.40 -11.86 3.76
C ASP A 235 -33.57 -12.24 2.84
N ASP A 236 -33.87 -13.53 2.74
CA ASP A 236 -35.10 -14.07 2.11
C ASP A 236 -36.40 -13.60 2.86
N ALA A 237 -36.31 -12.65 3.79
CA ALA A 237 -37.41 -12.19 4.64
C ALA A 237 -38.29 -11.07 4.04
N THR A 238 -38.13 -10.75 2.75
CA THR A 238 -39.03 -9.84 2.03
C THR A 238 -39.45 -10.40 0.66
N SER A 239 -40.30 -11.42 0.68
CA SER A 239 -41.23 -11.75 -0.41
C SER A 239 -42.55 -12.23 0.15
#